data_AF-A0A841HJC6-F1
#
_entry.id   AF-A0A841HJC6-F1
#
_cell.length_a   1.000
_cell.length_b   1.000
_cell.length_c   1.000
_cell.angle_alpha   90.00
_cell.angle_beta   90.00
_cell.angle_gamma   90.00
#
_symmetry.space_group_name_H-M   'P 1'
#
loop_
_entity.id
_entity.type
_entity.pdbx_description
1 polymer ?
#
loop_
_entity_poly.entity_id
_entity_poly.type
_entity_poly.pdbx_seq_one_letter_code
_entity_poly.pdbx_strand_id
1 'polypeptide(L)'
;MSAHNTEVVPGTCLPVLGPALLLRTRELNLDYVRLLLAERAPSTESLSDKVLDGLSQLSAAARGALAGCSYTLFSLGFDDIRFWGAALSGGSADDPGDRYGDDGVPSMQSAFCEVALFFAWHISQLNPLAARVLFAMPGAIEEQLAAAPLWHLRRIALDYPGLLVPRWPHNPAFWPDLVRFAASADPRLLTAQLLGHQLIASELDGSLVRGARPRLSLRRRRQDAPRA
;
A
#
# COMPACT_ATOMS: atom_id res chain seq x y z
N MET A 1 17.44 -30.34 8.06
CA MET A 1 16.01 -30.68 8.22
C MET A 1 15.24 -30.05 7.07
N SER A 2 15.34 -30.66 5.89
CA SER A 2 14.72 -30.18 4.65
C SER A 2 13.32 -30.76 4.52
N ALA A 3 12.29 -29.91 4.53
CA ALA A 3 10.98 -30.26 4.02
C ALA A 3 11.00 -30.03 2.51
N HIS A 4 11.42 -31.07 1.77
CA HIS A 4 11.44 -31.07 0.31
C HIS A 4 10.05 -31.46 -0.23
N ASN A 5 9.55 -30.60 -1.13
CA ASN A 5 8.62 -30.88 -2.22
C ASN A 5 7.49 -31.87 -1.93
N THR A 6 6.34 -31.34 -1.51
CA THR A 6 5.06 -32.02 -1.72
C THR A 6 4.74 -31.96 -3.21
N GLU A 7 4.58 -33.13 -3.83
CA GLU A 7 4.29 -33.33 -5.24
C GLU A 7 3.08 -32.50 -5.70
N VAL A 8 3.32 -31.57 -6.62
CA VAL A 8 2.29 -30.80 -7.31
C VAL A 8 1.84 -31.64 -8.51
N VAL A 9 0.53 -31.94 -8.59
CA VAL A 9 -0.06 -32.63 -9.74
C VAL A 9 0.28 -31.85 -11.02
N PRO A 10 0.83 -32.49 -12.07
CA PRO A 10 1.16 -31.82 -13.32
C PRO A 10 -0.05 -31.04 -13.84
N GLY A 11 0.09 -29.72 -13.99
CA GLY A 11 -0.98 -28.83 -14.48
C GLY A 11 -1.69 -28.00 -13.40
N THR A 12 -1.39 -28.18 -12.12
CA THR A 12 -1.88 -27.26 -11.08
C THR A 12 -0.91 -26.09 -10.90
N CYS A 13 -1.30 -24.90 -11.36
CA CYS A 13 -0.59 -23.67 -10.98
C CYS A 13 -0.86 -23.39 -9.50
N LEU A 14 0.19 -23.28 -8.69
CA LEU A 14 0.06 -22.77 -7.33
C LEU A 14 -0.54 -21.36 -7.37
N PRO A 15 -1.47 -21.02 -6.45
CA PRO A 15 -2.06 -19.69 -6.44
C PRO A 15 -0.97 -18.65 -6.17
N VAL A 16 -0.99 -17.57 -6.95
CA VAL A 16 -0.06 -16.43 -6.79
C VAL A 16 -0.12 -15.87 -5.36
N LEU A 17 -1.33 -15.80 -4.79
CA LEU A 17 -1.57 -15.36 -3.42
C LEU A 17 -1.87 -16.57 -2.53
N GLY A 18 -0.83 -17.07 -1.87
CA GLY A 18 -0.96 -18.16 -0.91
C GLY A 18 -1.74 -17.74 0.36
N PRO A 19 -2.30 -18.70 1.13
CA PRO A 19 -3.11 -18.39 2.32
C PRO A 19 -2.39 -17.53 3.37
N ALA A 20 -1.10 -17.78 3.61
CA ALA A 20 -0.30 -17.00 4.55
C ALA A 20 -0.15 -15.52 4.10
N LEU A 21 0.03 -15.30 2.80
CA LEU A 21 0.14 -13.96 2.24
C LEU A 21 -1.19 -13.19 2.32
N LEU A 22 -2.31 -13.88 2.05
CA LEU A 22 -3.65 -13.31 2.22
C LEU A 22 -3.93 -12.93 3.68
N LEU A 23 -3.49 -13.76 4.64
CA LEU A 23 -3.62 -13.46 6.06
C LEU A 23 -2.84 -12.19 6.44
N ARG A 24 -1.58 -12.07 6.03
CA ARG A 24 -0.77 -10.86 6.27
C ARG A 24 -1.34 -9.62 5.60
N THR A 25 -1.86 -9.76 4.38
CA THR A 25 -2.53 -8.66 3.67
C THR A 25 -3.76 -8.19 4.44
N ARG A 26 -4.55 -9.13 4.99
CA ARG A 26 -5.72 -8.80 5.81
C ARG A 26 -5.34 -8.10 7.11
N GLU A 27 -4.29 -8.53 7.79
CA GLU A 27 -3.77 -7.86 8.99
C GLU A 27 -3.36 -6.42 8.66
N LEU A 28 -2.62 -6.23 7.57
CA LEU A 28 -2.18 -4.91 7.12
C LEU A 28 -3.37 -4.01 6.72
N ASN A 29 -4.39 -4.57 6.06
CA ASN A 29 -5.63 -3.86 5.75
C ASN A 29 -6.40 -3.45 7.00
N LEU A 30 -6.44 -4.30 8.04
CA LEU A 30 -7.07 -3.97 9.32
C LEU A 30 -6.34 -2.82 10.03
N ASP A 31 -5.02 -2.85 10.05
CA ASP A 31 -4.22 -1.79 10.65
C ASP A 31 -4.37 -0.48 9.88
N TYR A 32 -4.48 -0.54 8.55
CA TYR A 32 -4.79 0.64 7.75
C TYR A 32 -6.17 1.24 8.08
N VAL A 33 -7.19 0.41 8.25
CA VAL A 33 -8.53 0.89 8.67
C VAL A 33 -8.47 1.54 10.05
N ARG A 34 -7.67 1.00 10.98
CA ARG A 34 -7.45 1.62 12.31
C ARG A 34 -6.76 2.97 12.19
N LEU A 35 -5.74 3.08 11.33
CA LEU A 35 -5.05 4.33 11.05
C LEU A 35 -6.01 5.39 10.50
N LEU A 36 -6.84 5.04 9.52
CA LEU A 36 -7.86 5.95 8.96
C LEU A 36 -8.83 6.49 10.01
N LEU A 37 -9.22 5.65 10.98
CA LEU A 37 -10.10 6.05 12.07
C LEU A 37 -9.39 6.90 13.14
N ALA A 38 -8.09 6.68 13.35
CA ALA A 38 -7.29 7.42 14.32
C ALA A 38 -6.91 8.82 13.83
N GLU A 39 -6.52 8.94 12.55
CA GLU A 39 -5.94 10.19 12.05
C GLU A 39 -6.94 11.16 11.43
N ARG A 40 -8.18 10.74 11.09
CA ARG A 40 -9.30 11.55 10.51
C ARG A 40 -8.91 12.95 9.98
N ALA A 41 -7.90 13.00 9.12
CA ALA A 41 -7.31 14.25 8.68
C ALA A 41 -8.00 14.64 7.37
N PRO A 42 -8.54 15.86 7.26
CA PRO A 42 -9.09 16.34 6.01
C PRO A 42 -7.95 16.48 4.99
N SER A 43 -8.00 15.68 3.94
CA SER A 43 -7.16 15.84 2.76
C SER A 43 -8.02 15.60 1.53
N THR A 44 -7.61 16.15 0.38
CA THR A 44 -8.29 15.91 -0.90
C THR A 44 -8.24 14.45 -1.35
N GLU A 45 -7.43 13.62 -0.70
CA GLU A 45 -7.31 12.19 -0.99
C GLU A 45 -7.90 11.32 0.13
N SER A 46 -8.49 11.94 1.16
CA SER A 46 -9.15 11.25 2.26
C SER A 46 -10.51 10.70 1.84
N LEU A 47 -10.97 9.68 2.58
CA LEU A 47 -12.33 9.18 2.45
C LEU A 47 -13.34 10.23 2.91
N SER A 48 -14.53 10.24 2.31
CA SER A 48 -15.63 11.08 2.79
C SER A 48 -15.99 10.75 4.25
N ASP A 49 -16.43 11.77 5.00
CA ASP A 49 -16.84 11.60 6.41
C ASP A 49 -17.90 10.52 6.58
N LYS A 50 -18.84 10.41 5.65
CA LYS A 50 -19.86 9.35 5.64
C LYS A 50 -19.25 7.95 5.64
N VAL A 51 -18.19 7.73 4.86
CA VAL A 51 -17.47 6.44 4.83
C VAL A 51 -16.71 6.22 6.13
N LEU A 52 -16.01 7.24 6.63
CA LEU A 52 -15.26 7.16 7.90
C LEU A 52 -16.19 6.89 9.09
N ASP A 53 -17.37 7.49 9.11
CA ASP A 53 -18.40 7.24 10.11
C ASP A 53 -18.94 5.82 9.98
N GLY A 54 -19.26 5.36 8.77
CA GLY A 54 -19.65 3.98 8.54
C GLY A 54 -18.60 2.96 9.02
N LEU A 55 -17.31 3.19 8.72
CA LEU A 55 -16.19 2.37 9.22
C LEU A 55 -16.11 2.35 10.75
N SER A 56 -16.35 3.49 11.39
CA SER A 56 -16.33 3.61 12.85
C SER A 56 -17.43 2.77 13.52
N GLN A 57 -18.59 2.62 12.87
CA GLN A 57 -19.72 1.84 13.38
C GLN A 57 -19.61 0.34 13.12
N LEU A 58 -18.67 -0.11 12.28
CA LEU A 58 -18.48 -1.54 12.03
C LEU A 58 -17.99 -2.26 13.29
N SER A 59 -18.57 -3.43 13.55
CA SER A 59 -18.06 -4.38 14.55
C SER A 59 -16.65 -4.89 14.15
N ALA A 60 -15.92 -5.45 15.12
CA ALA A 60 -14.61 -6.05 14.83
C ALA A 60 -14.68 -7.16 13.77
N ALA A 61 -15.73 -7.97 13.78
CA ALA A 61 -15.97 -9.01 12.78
C ALA A 61 -16.22 -8.41 11.39
N ALA A 62 -17.05 -7.36 11.30
CA ALA A 62 -17.34 -6.67 10.04
C ALA A 62 -16.11 -5.98 9.46
N ARG A 63 -15.30 -5.29 10.29
CA ARG A 63 -14.00 -4.75 9.85
C ARG A 63 -13.07 -5.86 9.36
N GLY A 64 -13.06 -7.00 10.06
CA GLY A 64 -12.35 -8.20 9.65
C GLY A 64 -12.76 -8.71 8.29
N ALA A 65 -14.06 -8.76 7.99
CA ALA A 65 -14.59 -9.20 6.70
C ALA A 65 -14.23 -8.21 5.58
N LEU A 66 -14.39 -6.91 5.83
CA LEU A 66 -14.02 -5.84 4.90
C LEU A 66 -12.53 -5.91 4.52
N ALA A 67 -11.66 -6.06 5.53
CA ALA A 67 -10.21 -6.17 5.33
C ALA A 67 -9.76 -7.46 4.62
N GLY A 68 -10.69 -8.40 4.37
CA GLY A 68 -10.43 -9.65 3.67
C GLY A 68 -10.13 -9.52 2.16
N CYS A 69 -10.00 -8.29 1.63
CA CYS A 69 -9.54 -8.06 0.27
C CYS A 69 -8.20 -8.76 0.01
N SER A 70 -8.06 -9.40 -1.16
CA SER A 70 -6.81 -10.02 -1.61
C SER A 70 -5.86 -9.01 -2.28
N TYR A 71 -5.91 -7.76 -1.84
CA TYR A 71 -5.07 -6.62 -2.23
C TYR A 71 -5.10 -5.59 -1.09
N THR A 72 -4.20 -4.63 -1.16
CA THR A 72 -4.10 -3.56 -0.16
C THR A 72 -5.22 -2.52 -0.32
N LEU A 73 -5.89 -2.15 0.77
CA LEU A 73 -6.92 -1.08 0.77
C LEU A 73 -6.34 0.33 0.65
N PHE A 74 -5.02 0.45 0.75
CA PHE A 74 -4.26 1.66 0.51
C PHE A 74 -3.45 1.54 -0.77
N SER A 75 -2.99 2.67 -1.27
CA SER A 75 -1.99 2.79 -2.31
C SER A 75 -0.75 3.46 -1.72
N LEU A 76 0.41 3.10 -2.27
CA LEU A 76 1.69 3.78 -2.06
C LEU A 76 2.08 4.62 -3.30
N GLY A 77 1.16 4.75 -4.27
CA GLY A 77 1.41 5.52 -5.47
C GLY A 77 2.45 4.96 -6.43
N PHE A 78 2.66 3.63 -6.46
CA PHE A 78 3.63 2.97 -7.37
C PHE A 78 3.36 3.23 -8.85
N ASP A 79 2.16 3.71 -9.20
CA ASP A 79 1.80 4.10 -10.55
C ASP A 79 2.45 5.44 -10.99
N ASP A 80 2.96 6.25 -10.06
CA ASP A 80 3.83 7.40 -10.37
C ASP A 80 5.27 6.92 -10.59
N ILE A 81 5.49 6.37 -11.78
CA ILE A 81 6.78 5.81 -12.20
C ILE A 81 7.90 6.86 -12.12
N ARG A 82 7.57 8.16 -12.34
CA ARG A 82 8.57 9.23 -12.30
C ARG A 82 9.02 9.51 -10.88
N PHE A 83 8.07 9.62 -9.94
CA PHE A 83 8.40 9.76 -8.53
C PHE A 83 9.21 8.56 -8.06
N TRP A 84 8.73 7.34 -8.26
CA TRP A 84 9.38 6.14 -7.75
C TRP A 84 10.75 5.87 -8.39
N GLY A 85 10.91 6.13 -9.70
CA GLY A 85 12.21 6.03 -10.35
C GLY A 85 13.23 6.99 -9.74
N ALA A 86 12.83 8.23 -9.44
CA ALA A 86 13.72 9.21 -8.83
C ALA A 86 13.94 8.96 -7.33
N ALA A 87 12.90 8.55 -6.59
CA ALA A 87 12.99 8.21 -5.18
C ALA A 87 13.90 7.01 -4.95
N LEU A 88 13.80 5.94 -5.76
CA LEU A 88 14.62 4.73 -5.61
C LEU A 88 16.04 4.90 -6.15
N SER A 89 16.27 5.82 -7.09
CA SER A 89 17.62 6.13 -7.61
C SER A 89 18.48 6.96 -6.66
N GLY A 90 17.88 7.63 -5.67
CA GLY A 90 18.55 8.57 -4.76
C GLY A 90 19.47 7.96 -3.68
N GLY A 91 19.73 6.65 -3.72
CA GLY A 91 20.35 5.89 -2.64
C GLY A 91 21.85 6.08 -2.38
N SER A 92 22.46 7.20 -2.79
CA SER A 92 23.91 7.46 -2.61
C SER A 92 24.23 8.24 -1.32
N ALA A 93 23.53 7.94 -0.22
CA ALA A 93 23.90 8.50 1.08
C ALA A 93 25.11 7.74 1.62
N ASP A 94 26.31 8.32 1.53
CA ASP A 94 27.54 7.70 2.04
C ASP A 94 27.66 7.81 3.57
N ASP A 95 27.01 8.80 4.18
CA ASP A 95 27.07 9.04 5.62
C ASP A 95 25.97 8.28 6.39
N PRO A 96 26.31 7.53 7.47
CA PRO A 96 25.31 6.91 8.35
C PRO A 96 24.33 7.91 8.97
N GLY A 97 24.72 9.17 9.17
CA GLY A 97 23.84 10.23 9.65
C GLY A 97 22.71 10.56 8.67
N ASP A 98 22.96 10.52 7.36
CA ASP A 98 21.91 10.67 6.35
C ASP A 98 20.97 9.44 6.30
N ARG A 99 21.48 8.25 6.63
CA ARG A 99 20.70 7.00 6.61
C ARG A 99 19.83 6.80 7.85
N TYR A 100 20.35 7.17 9.02
CA TYR A 100 19.77 6.84 10.32
C TYR A 100 19.59 8.06 11.25
N GLY A 101 19.89 9.27 10.76
CA GLY A 101 19.72 10.50 11.51
C GLY A 101 18.30 10.71 12.01
N ASP A 102 18.21 11.42 13.12
CA ASP A 102 16.97 11.67 13.83
C ASP A 102 16.19 12.83 13.18
N ASP A 103 15.11 12.50 12.46
CA ASP A 103 14.17 13.48 11.91
C ASP A 103 13.01 13.77 12.89
N GLY A 104 13.09 13.30 14.14
CA GLY A 104 12.06 13.44 15.16
C GLY A 104 11.13 12.22 15.27
N VAL A 105 10.08 12.35 16.09
CA VAL A 105 9.12 11.27 16.35
C VAL A 105 8.28 11.01 15.08
N PRO A 106 8.31 9.80 14.50
CA PRO A 106 7.51 9.48 13.32
C PRO A 106 6.01 9.64 13.59
N SER A 107 5.28 10.21 12.64
CA SER A 107 3.80 10.16 12.62
C SER A 107 3.30 8.72 12.48
N MET A 108 2.04 8.45 12.87
CA MET A 108 1.47 7.10 12.67
C MET A 108 1.39 6.76 11.18
N GLN A 109 1.07 7.75 10.33
CA GLN A 109 1.11 7.59 8.87
C GLN A 109 2.50 7.16 8.36
N SER A 110 3.58 7.84 8.77
CA SER A 110 4.94 7.47 8.36
C SER A 110 5.35 6.08 8.87
N ALA A 111 4.99 5.75 10.12
CA ALA A 111 5.30 4.43 10.68
C ALA A 111 4.56 3.31 9.93
N PHE A 112 3.28 3.52 9.58
CA PHE A 112 2.54 2.57 8.76
C PHE A 112 3.10 2.51 7.32
N CYS A 113 3.46 3.64 6.73
CA CYS A 113 4.05 3.70 5.39
C CYS A 113 5.35 2.89 5.34
N GLU A 114 6.20 2.96 6.37
CA GLU A 114 7.42 2.15 6.49
C GLU A 114 7.09 0.64 6.49
N VAL A 115 6.14 0.21 7.34
CA VAL A 115 5.69 -1.18 7.40
C VAL A 115 5.16 -1.65 6.05
N ALA A 116 4.33 -0.83 5.39
CA ALA A 116 3.76 -1.13 4.09
C ALA A 116 4.83 -1.25 2.99
N LEU A 117 5.84 -0.36 3.00
CA LEU A 117 6.95 -0.41 2.06
C LEU A 117 7.85 -1.62 2.27
N PHE A 118 8.18 -1.95 3.52
CA PHE A 118 8.95 -3.17 3.83
C PHE A 118 8.20 -4.42 3.42
N PHE A 119 6.88 -4.45 3.62
CA PHE A 119 6.07 -5.56 3.13
C PHE A 119 6.09 -5.64 1.60
N ALA A 120 5.91 -4.52 0.90
CA ALA A 120 6.00 -4.47 -0.56
C ALA A 120 7.35 -4.94 -1.08
N TRP A 121 8.45 -4.46 -0.48
CA TRP A 121 9.82 -4.90 -0.77
C TRP A 121 10.00 -6.40 -0.57
N HIS A 122 9.55 -6.92 0.57
CA HIS A 122 9.70 -8.34 0.90
C HIS A 122 8.94 -9.24 -0.08
N ILE A 123 7.72 -8.86 -0.44
CA ILE A 123 6.93 -9.63 -1.41
C ILE A 123 7.54 -9.52 -2.82
N SER A 124 8.09 -8.38 -3.20
CA SER A 124 8.78 -8.22 -4.50
C SER A 124 9.96 -9.20 -4.61
N GLN A 125 10.75 -9.34 -3.54
CA GLN A 125 11.88 -10.27 -3.49
C GLN A 125 11.48 -11.76 -3.58
N LEU A 126 10.32 -12.13 -3.01
CA LEU A 126 9.89 -13.53 -2.93
C LEU A 126 8.99 -13.96 -4.09
N ASN A 127 8.10 -13.07 -4.53
CA ASN A 127 7.10 -13.32 -5.55
C ASN A 127 6.71 -12.00 -6.24
N PRO A 128 7.46 -11.60 -7.29
CA PRO A 128 7.21 -10.38 -8.06
C PRO A 128 5.77 -10.24 -8.52
N LEU A 129 5.16 -11.34 -8.98
CA LEU A 129 3.78 -11.32 -9.47
C LEU A 129 2.78 -11.01 -8.34
N ALA A 130 3.01 -11.55 -7.14
CA ALA A 130 2.18 -11.23 -5.98
C ALA A 130 2.31 -9.77 -5.56
N ALA A 131 3.52 -9.18 -5.60
CA ALA A 131 3.72 -7.77 -5.30
C ALA A 131 2.93 -6.88 -6.27
N ARG A 132 2.98 -7.20 -7.56
CA ARG A 132 2.23 -6.50 -8.61
C ARG A 132 0.72 -6.57 -8.38
N VAL A 133 0.19 -7.74 -8.00
CA VAL A 133 -1.25 -7.91 -7.72
C VAL A 133 -1.67 -7.19 -6.44
N LEU A 134 -0.93 -7.34 -5.34
CA LEU A 134 -1.31 -6.79 -4.03
C LEU A 134 -1.24 -5.27 -3.96
N PHE A 135 -0.24 -4.68 -4.64
CA PHE A 135 0.08 -3.26 -4.57
C PHE A 135 -0.25 -2.49 -5.85
N ALA A 136 -0.79 -3.15 -6.89
CA ALA A 136 -0.94 -2.56 -8.23
C ALA A 136 0.38 -1.97 -8.75
N MET A 137 1.47 -2.70 -8.54
CA MET A 137 2.83 -2.22 -8.80
C MET A 137 3.22 -2.48 -10.28
N PRO A 138 3.69 -1.48 -11.03
CA PRO A 138 4.29 -1.70 -12.34
C PRO A 138 5.58 -2.54 -12.22
N GLY A 139 5.85 -3.40 -13.20
CA GLY A 139 7.01 -4.30 -13.17
C GLY A 139 8.35 -3.58 -13.01
N ALA A 140 8.54 -2.44 -13.71
CA ALA A 140 9.77 -1.66 -13.60
C ALA A 140 9.99 -1.07 -12.19
N ILE A 141 8.93 -0.76 -11.44
CA ILE A 141 9.03 -0.26 -10.07
C ILE A 141 9.25 -1.42 -9.10
N GLU A 142 8.66 -2.57 -9.37
CA GLU A 142 8.86 -3.79 -8.59
C GLU A 142 10.33 -4.23 -8.58
N GLU A 143 10.98 -4.30 -9.74
CA GLU A 143 12.39 -4.65 -9.85
C GLU A 143 13.30 -3.67 -9.09
N GLN A 144 13.02 -2.37 -9.20
CA GLN A 144 13.77 -1.33 -8.47
C GLN A 144 13.53 -1.40 -6.97
N LEU A 145 12.28 -1.66 -6.56
CA LEU A 145 11.93 -1.79 -5.16
C LEU A 145 12.63 -2.99 -4.55
N ALA A 146 12.59 -4.16 -5.20
CA ALA A 146 13.26 -5.38 -4.73
C ALA A 146 14.78 -5.17 -4.53
N ALA A 147 15.42 -4.40 -5.40
CA ALA A 147 16.84 -4.06 -5.29
C ALA A 147 17.15 -2.95 -4.27
N ALA A 148 16.15 -2.23 -3.77
CA ALA A 148 16.36 -1.09 -2.89
C ALA A 148 16.86 -1.54 -1.49
N PRO A 149 17.83 -0.81 -0.90
CA PRO A 149 18.24 -1.07 0.47
C PRO A 149 17.18 -0.62 1.48
N LEU A 150 16.98 -1.40 2.55
CA LEU A 150 15.92 -1.16 3.55
C LEU A 150 15.99 0.22 4.20
N TRP A 151 17.19 0.73 4.49
CA TRP A 151 17.35 2.06 5.06
C TRP A 151 16.76 3.15 4.15
N HIS A 152 16.85 2.97 2.83
CA HIS A 152 16.35 3.93 1.86
C HIS A 152 14.83 3.92 1.79
N LEU A 153 14.21 2.74 1.89
CA LEU A 153 12.75 2.62 1.99
C LEU A 153 12.20 3.27 3.26
N ARG A 154 12.90 3.11 4.39
CA ARG A 154 12.59 3.82 5.63
C ARG A 154 12.66 5.34 5.43
N ARG A 155 13.72 5.85 4.78
CA ARG A 155 13.83 7.28 4.45
C ARG A 155 12.65 7.76 3.62
N ILE A 156 12.26 7.02 2.58
CA ILE A 156 11.10 7.36 1.74
C ILE A 156 9.81 7.43 2.58
N ALA A 157 9.58 6.50 3.50
CA ALA A 157 8.41 6.51 4.38
C ALA A 157 8.35 7.75 5.29
N LEU A 158 9.51 8.17 5.82
CA LEU A 158 9.63 9.34 6.69
C LEU A 158 9.49 10.66 5.92
N ASP A 159 10.13 10.74 4.75
CA ASP A 159 10.17 11.96 3.94
C ASP A 159 8.84 12.20 3.17
N TYR A 160 8.10 11.13 2.87
CA TYR A 160 6.88 11.16 2.06
C TYR A 160 5.72 10.36 2.69
N PRO A 161 5.25 10.69 3.92
CA PRO A 161 4.13 10.00 4.54
C PRO A 161 2.83 10.07 3.71
N GLY A 162 2.69 11.13 2.89
CA GLY A 162 1.59 11.30 1.95
C GLY A 162 1.54 10.29 0.78
N LEU A 163 2.52 9.39 0.66
CA LEU A 163 2.41 8.24 -0.26
C LEU A 163 1.24 7.33 0.10
N LEU A 164 0.90 7.26 1.39
CA LEU A 164 -0.14 6.40 1.90
C LEU A 164 -1.51 7.05 1.72
N VAL A 165 -2.26 6.59 0.72
CA VAL A 165 -3.61 7.09 0.41
C VAL A 165 -4.61 5.94 0.33
N PRO A 166 -5.91 6.16 0.63
CA PRO A 166 -6.93 5.15 0.39
C PRO A 166 -6.96 4.78 -1.10
N ARG A 167 -7.26 3.53 -1.43
CA ARG A 167 -7.55 3.19 -2.84
C ARG A 167 -8.90 3.75 -3.26
N TRP A 168 -8.93 4.43 -4.40
CA TRP A 168 -10.14 4.98 -5.02
C TRP A 168 -11.07 5.74 -4.05
N PRO A 169 -10.56 6.75 -3.31
CA PRO A 169 -11.35 7.45 -2.29
C PRO A 169 -12.59 8.14 -2.86
N HIS A 170 -12.54 8.49 -4.15
CA HIS A 170 -13.63 9.15 -4.89
C HIS A 170 -14.52 8.19 -5.69
N ASN A 171 -14.25 6.88 -5.68
CA ASN A 171 -15.13 5.94 -6.37
C ASN A 171 -16.45 5.82 -5.59
N PRO A 172 -17.61 6.12 -6.22
CA PRO A 172 -18.88 6.22 -5.51
C PRO A 172 -19.41 4.86 -5.03
N ALA A 173 -18.88 3.74 -5.55
CA ALA A 173 -19.31 2.40 -5.18
C ALA A 173 -18.33 1.73 -4.22
N PHE A 174 -17.02 1.82 -4.47
CA PHE A 174 -16.02 0.97 -3.81
C PHE A 174 -16.08 0.99 -2.27
N TRP A 175 -15.75 2.12 -1.63
CA TRP A 175 -15.79 2.22 -0.18
C TRP A 175 -17.20 2.16 0.41
N PRO A 176 -18.21 2.87 -0.15
CA PRO A 176 -19.57 2.80 0.36
C PRO A 176 -20.13 1.37 0.37
N ASP A 177 -19.88 0.57 -0.67
CA ASP A 177 -20.36 -0.80 -0.75
C ASP A 177 -19.59 -1.75 0.16
N LEU A 178 -18.26 -1.61 0.26
CA LEU A 178 -17.47 -2.37 1.22
C LEU A 178 -17.99 -2.18 2.65
N VAL A 179 -18.22 -0.92 3.05
CA VAL A 179 -18.73 -0.60 4.40
C VAL A 179 -20.15 -1.13 4.57
N ARG A 180 -21.05 -0.85 3.63
CA ARG A 180 -22.45 -1.25 3.70
C ARG A 180 -22.60 -2.77 3.80
N PHE A 181 -21.96 -3.52 2.90
CA PHE A 181 -22.12 -4.98 2.85
C PHE A 181 -21.39 -5.68 3.99
N ALA A 182 -20.26 -5.13 4.47
CA ALA A 182 -19.62 -5.65 5.67
C ALA A 182 -20.49 -5.46 6.92
N ALA A 183 -21.16 -4.31 7.06
CA ALA A 183 -22.03 -4.02 8.21
C ALA A 183 -23.19 -5.03 8.34
N SER A 184 -23.76 -5.45 7.21
CA SER A 184 -24.91 -6.37 7.18
C SER A 184 -24.53 -7.84 6.93
N ALA A 185 -23.23 -8.18 6.93
CA ALA A 185 -22.72 -9.50 6.54
C ALA A 185 -23.31 -10.01 5.20
N ASP A 186 -23.47 -9.09 4.25
CA ASP A 186 -24.11 -9.36 2.98
C ASP A 186 -23.15 -10.10 2.04
N PRO A 187 -23.57 -11.20 1.38
CA PRO A 187 -22.72 -11.95 0.44
C PRO A 187 -22.18 -11.11 -0.72
N ARG A 188 -22.84 -9.99 -1.06
CA ARG A 188 -22.37 -9.01 -2.05
C ARG A 188 -21.07 -8.30 -1.65
N LEU A 189 -20.61 -8.45 -0.40
CA LEU A 189 -19.28 -8.02 0.01
C LEU A 189 -18.20 -8.58 -0.91
N LEU A 190 -18.31 -9.86 -1.30
CA LEU A 190 -17.36 -10.47 -2.23
C LEU A 190 -17.34 -9.75 -3.58
N THR A 191 -18.50 -9.35 -4.10
CA THR A 191 -18.59 -8.57 -5.34
C THR A 191 -17.93 -7.21 -5.21
N ALA A 192 -18.13 -6.51 -4.08
CA ALA A 192 -17.45 -5.24 -3.80
C ALA A 192 -15.92 -5.41 -3.67
N GLN A 193 -15.46 -6.52 -3.11
CA GLN A 193 -14.04 -6.86 -3.06
C GLN A 193 -13.48 -7.13 -4.47
N LEU A 194 -14.21 -7.88 -5.31
CA LEU A 194 -13.83 -8.17 -6.70
C LEU A 194 -13.80 -6.90 -7.58
N LEU A 195 -14.65 -5.91 -7.31
CA LEU A 195 -14.60 -4.61 -7.98
C LEU A 195 -13.20 -3.98 -7.86
N GLY A 196 -12.53 -4.11 -6.71
CA GLY A 196 -11.18 -3.58 -6.57
C GLY A 196 -10.16 -4.23 -7.51
N HIS A 197 -10.28 -5.52 -7.84
CA HIS A 197 -9.42 -6.14 -8.86
C HIS A 197 -9.65 -5.55 -10.24
N GLN A 198 -10.91 -5.28 -10.59
CA GLN A 198 -11.27 -4.65 -11.87
C GLN A 198 -10.70 -3.23 -11.95
N LEU A 199 -10.74 -2.49 -10.85
CA LEU A 199 -10.15 -1.16 -10.75
C LEU A 199 -8.62 -1.21 -10.83
N ILE A 200 -7.94 -2.15 -10.16
CA ILE A 200 -6.48 -2.36 -10.28
C ILE A 200 -6.10 -2.66 -11.73
N ALA A 201 -6.80 -3.60 -12.38
CA ALA A 201 -6.53 -3.95 -13.76
C ALA A 201 -6.67 -2.72 -14.68
N SER A 202 -7.72 -1.93 -14.47
CA SER A 202 -7.96 -0.71 -15.24
C SER A 202 -6.92 0.40 -14.97
N GLU A 203 -6.34 0.49 -13.77
CA GLU A 203 -5.22 1.39 -13.45
C GLU A 203 -3.93 1.00 -14.17
N LEU A 204 -3.64 -0.31 -14.20
CA LEU A 204 -2.44 -0.87 -14.81
C LEU A 204 -2.49 -0.77 -16.34
N ASP A 205 -3.67 -0.97 -16.93
CA ASP A 205 -3.90 -0.83 -18.38
C ASP A 205 -4.05 0.64 -18.82
N GLY A 206 -4.09 1.58 -17.86
CA GLY A 206 -4.18 3.02 -18.12
C GLY A 206 -5.56 3.52 -18.56
N SER A 207 -6.60 2.70 -18.43
CA SER A 207 -7.98 3.03 -18.86
C SER A 207 -8.74 3.89 -17.83
N LEU A 208 -8.38 3.82 -16.54
CA LEU A 208 -8.92 4.74 -15.54
C LEU A 208 -8.19 6.09 -15.59
N VAL A 209 -8.94 7.17 -15.86
CA VAL A 209 -8.47 8.54 -15.69
C VAL A 209 -8.14 8.74 -14.21
N ARG A 210 -6.85 8.71 -13.90
CA ARG A 210 -6.34 8.83 -12.55
C ARG A 210 -6.82 10.16 -11.97
N GLY A 211 -7.55 10.09 -10.86
CA GLY A 211 -7.84 11.28 -10.06
C GLY A 211 -6.52 12.02 -9.81
N ALA A 212 -6.52 13.33 -9.98
CA ALA A 212 -5.33 14.17 -9.90
C ALA A 212 -4.68 14.04 -8.52
N ARG A 213 -3.84 13.02 -8.33
CA ARG A 213 -2.98 12.95 -7.17
C ARG A 213 -2.07 14.18 -7.24
N PRO A 214 -1.94 14.96 -6.15
CA PRO A 214 -0.90 15.96 -6.08
C PRO A 214 0.41 15.24 -6.38
N ARG A 215 1.10 15.64 -7.46
CA ARG A 215 2.41 15.07 -7.76
C ARG A 215 3.29 15.35 -6.57
N LEU A 216 3.71 14.30 -5.86
CA LEU A 216 4.64 14.43 -4.75
C LEU A 216 5.94 14.97 -5.33
N SER A 217 6.22 16.25 -5.08
CA SER A 217 7.48 16.84 -5.48
C SER A 217 8.56 16.35 -4.52
N LEU A 218 9.61 15.73 -5.07
CA LEU A 218 10.80 15.42 -4.28
C LEU A 218 11.31 16.71 -3.63
N ARG A 219 11.35 16.75 -2.30
CA ARG A 219 11.99 17.85 -1.58
C ARG A 219 13.47 17.79 -1.93
N ARG A 220 13.97 18.71 -2.75
CA ARG A 220 15.42 18.96 -2.84
C ARG A 220 15.85 19.44 -1.47
N ARG A 221 16.50 18.59 -0.66
CA ARG A 221 17.25 19.06 0.52
C ARG A 221 18.20 20.14 0.01
N ARG A 222 18.00 21.39 0.44
CA ARG A 222 19.00 22.44 0.27
C ARG A 222 20.26 21.94 0.97
N GLN A 223 21.34 21.82 0.21
CA GLN A 223 22.68 21.80 0.78
C GLN A 223 22.92 23.18 1.40
N ASP A 224 22.47 23.39 2.63
CA ASP A 224 23.01 24.46 3.46
C ASP A 224 24.35 23.93 3.99
N ALA A 225 25.39 24.09 3.17
CA ALA A 225 26.76 23.96 3.63
C ALA A 225 26.99 24.98 4.76
N PRO A 226 27.54 24.60 5.92
CA PRO A 226 28.00 25.59 6.87
C PRO A 226 29.15 26.34 6.20
N ARG A 227 28.94 27.64 5.96
CA ARG A 227 30.05 28.56 5.69
C ARG A 227 30.89 28.63 6.96
N ALA A 228 32.07 28.03 6.92
CA ALA A 228 33.21 28.42 7.74
C ALA A 228 34.28 28.97 6.80
#